data_AF-A0A3C0ASS7-F1
#
_entry.id   AF-A0A3C0ASS7-F1
#
_cell.length_a   1.000
_cell.length_b   1.000
_cell.length_c   1.000
_cell.angle_alpha   90.00
_cell.angle_beta   90.00
_cell.angle_gamma   90.00
#
_symmetry.space_group_name_H-M   'P 1'
#
loop_
_entity.id
_entity.type
_entity.pdbx_description
1 polymer ?
#
loop_
_entity_poly.entity_id
_entity_poly.type
_entity_poly.pdbx_seq_one_letter_code
_entity_poly.pdbx_strand_id
1 'polypeptide(L)'
;MKRIYLALLISFCAPYSLLADTLDPIVEPSGIQQENINGDVSELFGDSAWFGRYRPHFGYRYEAGDTIGRIGGLSSFDGFIPLFEGEDSNWLTFFDARLLLDDQNNNLGSNIGFGARQYLPEQGRTIGGYIYYDTRDTGAANFDQVSGGIETLGDLWDARLNWYVPTGQTRDQIGTSHIGGGSYQFIGHYLYGGTLTRYYQAAMTGVDMEAGRKIYSGTRTDIRAFAGWYHFQATGSPQAWGWKSRVESRISDVVSLNLSVQNDRVFDTTVNFAVGIQWPSITGLRDGFKADIPARDR
;
A
#
# COMPACT_ATOMS: atom_id res chain seq x y z
N MET A 1 -16.21 39.45 12.56
CA MET A 1 -15.97 38.19 13.29
C MET A 1 -15.32 37.20 12.34
N LYS A 2 -14.30 36.50 12.82
CA LYS A 2 -13.11 36.04 12.08
C LYS A 2 -13.39 34.90 11.10
N ARG A 3 -12.85 35.02 9.88
CA ARG A 3 -12.56 33.91 8.95
C ARG A 3 -11.20 33.32 9.36
N ILE A 4 -11.11 32.00 9.48
CA ILE A 4 -9.86 31.28 9.74
C ILE A 4 -9.53 30.50 8.47
N TYR A 5 -8.51 30.94 7.76
CA TYR A 5 -7.83 30.18 6.72
C TYR A 5 -6.74 29.34 7.40
N LEU A 6 -6.73 28.04 7.10
CA LEU A 6 -5.67 27.13 7.52
C LEU A 6 -4.53 27.20 6.50
N ALA A 7 -3.37 27.66 6.96
CA ALA A 7 -2.12 27.72 6.21
C ALA A 7 -1.01 27.00 6.99
N LEU A 8 0.02 26.60 6.23
CA LEU A 8 1.27 25.88 6.56
C LEU A 8 1.15 24.34 6.53
N LEU A 9 2.07 23.60 5.89
CA LEU A 9 3.52 23.87 5.83
C LEU A 9 4.15 23.32 4.52
N ILE A 10 4.68 24.21 3.68
CA ILE A 10 5.68 23.91 2.64
C ILE A 10 6.98 24.53 3.14
N SER A 11 8.01 23.74 3.37
CA SER A 11 9.38 24.23 3.43
C SER A 11 10.35 23.08 3.23
N PHE A 12 10.94 22.98 2.04
CA PHE A 12 12.36 22.65 1.83
C PHE A 12 12.71 22.98 0.38
N CYS A 13 13.00 24.26 0.15
CA CYS A 13 13.80 24.72 -1.00
C CYS A 13 15.09 25.31 -0.44
N ALA A 14 16.22 24.65 -0.70
CA ALA A 14 17.52 25.30 -0.72
C ALA A 14 18.00 25.28 -2.17
N PRO A 15 18.38 26.43 -2.77
CA PRO A 15 18.95 26.46 -4.11
C PRO A 15 20.43 26.13 -4.03
N TYR A 16 20.85 24.97 -4.55
CA TYR A 16 22.23 24.77 -4.97
C TYR A 16 22.31 25.03 -6.46
N SER A 17 22.75 26.23 -6.83
CA SER A 17 23.20 26.55 -8.18
C SER A 17 24.61 25.98 -8.36
N LEU A 18 24.70 24.77 -8.91
CA LEU A 18 25.91 24.26 -9.56
C LEU A 18 25.71 24.42 -11.08
N LEU A 19 26.41 25.40 -11.65
CA LEU A 19 26.64 25.47 -13.10
C LEU A 19 27.60 24.33 -13.46
N ALA A 20 27.05 23.25 -14.00
CA ALA A 20 27.81 22.25 -14.73
C ALA A 20 27.44 22.41 -16.21
N ASP A 21 28.36 22.97 -17.00
CA ASP A 21 28.32 22.87 -18.45
C ASP A 21 28.60 21.40 -18.80
N THR A 22 27.54 20.61 -18.99
CA THR A 22 27.66 19.31 -19.67
C THR A 22 27.45 19.55 -21.16
N LEU A 23 28.53 19.39 -21.93
CA LEU A 23 28.42 19.16 -23.36
C LEU A 23 27.67 17.84 -23.54
N ASP A 24 26.36 17.90 -23.75
CA ASP A 24 25.56 16.73 -24.06
C ASP A 24 26.01 16.20 -25.43
N PRO A 25 26.42 14.93 -25.56
CA PRO A 25 26.59 14.33 -26.86
C PRO A 25 25.21 14.29 -27.53
N ILE A 26 25.13 14.75 -28.78
CA ILE A 26 23.95 14.63 -29.63
C ILE A 26 23.65 13.13 -29.78
N VAL A 27 22.74 12.62 -28.96
CA VAL A 27 22.12 11.32 -29.18
C VAL A 27 21.02 11.56 -30.21
N GLU A 28 21.20 11.04 -31.42
CA GLU A 28 20.11 11.01 -32.39
C GLU A 28 18.90 10.32 -31.74
N PRO A 29 17.69 10.89 -31.83
CA PRO A 29 16.51 10.24 -31.32
C PRO A 29 16.36 8.91 -32.07
N SER A 30 16.50 7.79 -31.36
CA SER A 30 16.13 6.48 -31.88
C SER A 30 14.71 6.61 -32.41
N GLY A 31 14.55 6.47 -33.73
CA GLY A 31 13.33 6.74 -34.50
C GLY A 31 12.15 5.81 -34.21
N ILE A 32 11.91 5.48 -32.95
CA ILE A 32 10.69 4.85 -32.49
C ILE A 32 9.66 5.97 -32.36
N GLN A 33 8.77 6.07 -33.34
CA GLN A 33 7.54 6.84 -33.18
C GLN A 33 6.90 6.43 -31.85
N GLN A 34 6.62 7.40 -30.99
CA GLN A 34 5.80 7.20 -29.81
C GLN A 34 4.38 6.95 -30.32
N GLU A 35 4.11 5.71 -30.78
CA GLU A 35 2.76 5.28 -31.09
C GLU A 35 1.94 5.51 -29.82
N ASN A 36 0.82 6.23 -29.97
CA ASN A 36 -0.27 6.19 -29.00
C ASN A 36 -0.84 4.77 -29.07
N ILE A 37 -0.15 3.81 -28.46
CA ILE A 37 -0.62 2.45 -28.32
C ILE A 37 -1.71 2.51 -27.25
N ASN A 38 -2.93 2.80 -27.69
CA ASN A 38 -4.11 2.53 -26.91
C ASN A 38 -4.08 1.02 -26.66
N GLY A 39 -3.81 0.64 -25.41
CA GLY A 39 -4.01 -0.75 -25.00
C GLY A 39 -5.39 -1.18 -25.47
N ASP A 40 -5.55 -2.37 -26.03
CA ASP A 40 -6.84 -2.86 -26.50
C ASP A 40 -7.26 -4.04 -25.62
N VAL A 41 -8.30 -3.82 -24.81
CA VAL A 41 -8.93 -4.84 -23.95
C VAL A 41 -10.40 -5.02 -24.33
N SER A 42 -10.77 -4.60 -25.55
CA SER A 42 -12.11 -4.75 -26.13
C SER A 42 -12.63 -6.19 -26.05
N GLU A 43 -11.74 -7.18 -26.06
CA GLU A 43 -12.10 -8.59 -25.86
C GLU A 43 -12.71 -8.89 -24.48
N LEU A 44 -12.35 -8.14 -23.42
CA LEU A 44 -12.81 -8.38 -22.04
C LEU A 44 -13.96 -7.45 -21.63
N PHE A 45 -13.97 -6.21 -22.09
CA PHE A 45 -14.98 -5.20 -21.72
C PHE A 45 -15.86 -4.74 -22.91
N GLY A 46 -15.72 -5.37 -24.08
CA GLY A 46 -16.38 -4.98 -25.33
C GLY A 46 -15.84 -3.66 -25.89
N ASP A 47 -16.30 -3.27 -27.09
CA ASP A 47 -16.14 -1.92 -27.65
C ASP A 47 -16.94 -0.85 -26.87
N SER A 48 -17.37 -1.16 -25.65
CA SER A 48 -18.20 -0.27 -24.86
C SER A 48 -17.34 0.91 -24.38
N ALA A 49 -17.66 2.10 -24.87
CA ALA A 49 -17.04 3.38 -24.51
C ALA A 49 -17.31 3.81 -23.04
N TRP A 50 -17.57 2.86 -22.14
CA TRP A 50 -17.85 3.11 -20.72
C TRP A 50 -16.60 3.50 -19.94
N PHE A 51 -15.42 3.12 -20.43
CA PHE A 51 -14.14 3.42 -19.80
C PHE A 51 -13.23 4.19 -20.77
N GLY A 52 -12.59 5.25 -20.27
CA GLY A 52 -11.67 6.10 -21.01
C GLY A 52 -10.26 5.52 -21.08
N ARG A 53 -9.27 6.33 -20.72
CA ARG A 53 -7.86 5.91 -20.65
C ARG A 53 -7.64 4.89 -19.54
N TYR A 54 -8.24 5.12 -18.37
CA TYR A 54 -8.12 4.22 -17.23
C TYR A 54 -9.11 3.08 -17.37
N ARG A 55 -8.65 1.86 -17.09
CA ARG A 55 -9.46 0.65 -17.28
C ARG A 55 -9.58 -0.17 -16.01
N PRO A 56 -10.69 -0.89 -15.83
CA PRO A 56 -10.80 -1.84 -14.74
C PRO A 56 -9.71 -2.89 -14.85
N HIS A 57 -9.16 -3.30 -13.72
CA HIS A 57 -8.23 -4.41 -13.64
C HIS A 57 -8.43 -5.18 -12.34
N PHE A 58 -8.05 -6.44 -12.37
CA PHE A 58 -8.13 -7.36 -11.25
C PHE A 58 -6.75 -7.92 -10.97
N GLY A 59 -6.49 -8.24 -9.72
CA GLY A 59 -5.20 -8.73 -9.28
C GLY A 59 -5.34 -9.95 -8.40
N TYR A 60 -4.31 -10.79 -8.48
CA TYR A 60 -3.99 -11.76 -7.45
C TYR A 60 -2.57 -11.50 -6.99
N ARG A 61 -2.37 -11.49 -5.68
CA ARG A 61 -1.05 -11.36 -5.08
C ARG A 61 -0.88 -12.40 -3.98
N TYR A 62 0.30 -13.00 -3.95
CA TYR A 62 0.75 -13.82 -2.84
C TYR A 62 1.94 -13.18 -2.17
N GLU A 63 1.89 -13.05 -0.85
CA GLU A 63 2.95 -12.54 0.00
C GLU A 63 3.44 -13.69 0.90
N ALA A 64 4.71 -14.07 0.78
CA ALA A 64 5.37 -15.07 1.61
C ALA A 64 6.24 -14.41 2.69
N GLY A 65 6.16 -14.92 3.91
CA GLY A 65 6.95 -14.46 5.05
C GLY A 65 6.29 -13.35 5.85
N ASP A 66 6.84 -13.14 7.05
CA ASP A 66 6.26 -12.31 8.09
C ASP A 66 6.33 -10.81 7.77
N THR A 67 5.40 -10.06 8.35
CA THR A 67 5.38 -8.60 8.32
C THR A 67 4.83 -8.03 9.63
N ILE A 68 4.82 -6.70 9.79
CA ILE A 68 4.30 -6.01 10.96
C ILE A 68 2.86 -6.46 11.19
N GLY A 69 2.59 -7.02 12.36
CA GLY A 69 1.27 -7.50 12.74
C GLY A 69 0.74 -8.67 11.91
N ARG A 70 1.57 -9.44 11.19
CA ARG A 70 1.17 -10.67 10.50
C ARG A 70 2.30 -11.69 10.46
N ILE A 71 2.02 -12.90 10.89
CA ILE A 71 2.94 -14.05 10.82
C ILE A 71 2.42 -14.99 9.73
N GLY A 72 3.30 -15.49 8.87
CA GLY A 72 2.95 -16.36 7.75
C GLY A 72 2.74 -15.61 6.44
N GLY A 73 2.11 -16.27 5.47
CA GLY A 73 1.81 -15.69 4.16
C GLY A 73 0.42 -15.07 4.06
N LEU A 74 0.15 -14.38 2.96
CA LEU A 74 -1.13 -13.75 2.66
C LEU A 74 -1.43 -13.84 1.17
N SER A 75 -2.58 -14.42 0.82
CA SER A 75 -3.16 -14.31 -0.51
C SER A 75 -4.13 -13.13 -0.55
N SER A 76 -4.11 -12.37 -1.64
CA SER A 76 -5.08 -11.30 -1.85
C SER A 76 -5.61 -11.28 -3.28
N PHE A 77 -6.89 -10.96 -3.41
CA PHE A 77 -7.57 -10.69 -4.67
C PHE A 77 -8.02 -9.24 -4.68
N ASP A 78 -7.66 -8.48 -5.69
CA ASP A 78 -8.00 -7.07 -5.80
C ASP A 78 -8.76 -6.75 -7.09
N GLY A 79 -9.51 -5.66 -7.04
CA GLY A 79 -10.28 -5.12 -8.15
C GLY A 79 -10.30 -3.61 -8.09
N PHE A 80 -9.84 -2.99 -9.17
CA PHE A 80 -9.84 -1.56 -9.38
C PHE A 80 -10.84 -1.20 -10.46
N ILE A 81 -11.66 -0.19 -10.20
CA ILE A 81 -12.68 0.26 -11.13
C ILE A 81 -12.58 1.79 -11.26
N PRO A 82 -12.21 2.32 -12.43
CA PRO A 82 -12.31 3.75 -12.70
C PRO A 82 -13.79 4.16 -12.68
N LEU A 83 -14.12 5.22 -11.93
CA LEU A 83 -15.49 5.71 -11.79
C LEU A 83 -15.75 6.91 -12.69
N PHE A 84 -14.88 7.91 -12.60
CA PHE A 84 -14.98 9.15 -13.37
C PHE A 84 -13.59 9.61 -13.78
N GLU A 85 -13.47 10.05 -15.03
CA GLU A 85 -12.23 10.48 -15.66
C GLU A 85 -12.47 11.84 -16.33
N GLY A 86 -11.48 12.72 -16.29
CA GLY A 86 -11.51 13.97 -17.04
C GLY A 86 -11.48 13.76 -18.55
N GLU A 87 -12.02 14.71 -19.31
CA GLU A 87 -11.96 14.67 -20.78
C GLU A 87 -10.51 14.60 -21.32
N ASP A 88 -9.58 15.18 -20.57
CA ASP A 88 -8.14 15.16 -20.85
C ASP A 88 -7.40 14.00 -20.16
N SER A 89 -8.11 13.10 -19.48
CA SER A 89 -7.57 12.02 -18.65
C SER A 89 -6.56 12.46 -17.58
N ASN A 90 -6.54 13.73 -17.19
CA ASN A 90 -5.62 14.25 -16.18
C ASN A 90 -6.15 14.13 -14.76
N TRP A 91 -7.41 13.75 -14.58
CA TRP A 91 -7.92 13.37 -13.28
C TRP A 91 -8.75 12.10 -13.36
N LEU A 92 -8.76 11.36 -12.26
CA LEU A 92 -9.45 10.10 -12.11
C LEU A 92 -9.97 9.97 -10.68
N THR A 93 -11.21 9.54 -10.53
CA THR A 93 -11.70 8.93 -9.28
C THR A 93 -11.93 7.46 -9.50
N PHE A 94 -11.62 6.65 -8.52
CA PHE A 94 -11.68 5.20 -8.62
C PHE A 94 -12.27 4.56 -7.36
N PHE A 95 -12.81 3.37 -7.56
CA PHE A 95 -13.14 2.42 -6.52
C PHE A 95 -12.09 1.32 -6.51
N ASP A 96 -11.70 0.88 -5.32
CA ASP A 96 -10.74 -0.21 -5.14
C ASP A 96 -11.23 -1.13 -4.03
N ALA A 97 -11.17 -2.43 -4.28
CA ALA A 97 -11.56 -3.45 -3.32
C ALA A 97 -10.56 -4.59 -3.31
N ARG A 98 -10.24 -5.09 -2.12
CA ARG A 98 -9.34 -6.22 -1.91
C ARG A 98 -9.94 -7.20 -0.90
N LEU A 99 -9.85 -8.48 -1.22
CA LEU A 99 -10.09 -9.59 -0.32
C LEU A 99 -8.75 -10.16 0.15
N LEU A 100 -8.62 -10.46 1.43
CA LEU A 100 -7.40 -10.95 2.07
C LEU A 100 -7.67 -12.33 2.67
N LEU A 101 -6.74 -13.26 2.49
CA LEU A 101 -6.76 -14.62 3.01
C LEU A 101 -5.40 -14.93 3.65
N ASP A 102 -5.36 -15.06 4.97
CA ASP A 102 -4.14 -15.35 5.73
C ASP A 102 -3.81 -16.85 5.73
N ASP A 103 -2.54 -17.20 5.54
CA ASP A 103 -2.13 -18.60 5.38
C ASP A 103 -2.14 -19.40 6.70
N GLN A 104 -2.10 -18.78 7.88
CA GLN A 104 -2.07 -19.56 9.13
C GLN A 104 -3.39 -20.26 9.39
N ASN A 105 -4.51 -19.53 9.25
CA ASN A 105 -5.83 -19.99 9.66
C ASN A 105 -6.91 -19.80 8.58
N ASN A 106 -6.54 -19.32 7.38
CA ASN A 106 -7.47 -18.92 6.31
C ASN A 106 -8.46 -17.83 6.77
N ASN A 107 -8.03 -16.98 7.70
CA ASN A 107 -8.85 -15.88 8.18
C ASN A 107 -9.04 -14.85 7.06
N LEU A 108 -10.25 -14.31 7.00
CA LEU A 108 -10.63 -13.33 5.99
C LEU A 108 -10.34 -11.90 6.45
N GLY A 109 -9.94 -11.07 5.51
CA GLY A 109 -9.95 -9.63 5.66
C GLY A 109 -10.42 -8.97 4.38
N SER A 110 -10.70 -7.68 4.46
CA SER A 110 -11.05 -6.89 3.27
C SER A 110 -10.56 -5.47 3.40
N ASN A 111 -10.31 -4.83 2.26
CA ASN A 111 -10.06 -3.40 2.15
C ASN A 111 -10.99 -2.88 1.05
N ILE A 112 -11.87 -1.93 1.36
CA ILE A 112 -12.78 -1.34 0.37
C ILE A 112 -12.66 0.17 0.45
N GLY A 113 -12.37 0.82 -0.66
CA GLY A 113 -12.04 2.23 -0.66
C GLY A 113 -12.32 2.95 -1.95
N PHE A 114 -12.13 4.26 -1.85
CA PHE A 114 -12.21 5.19 -2.95
C PHE A 114 -10.98 6.08 -2.95
N GLY A 115 -10.57 6.49 -4.14
CA GLY A 115 -9.47 7.42 -4.29
C GLY A 115 -9.66 8.38 -5.46
N ALA A 116 -8.83 9.41 -5.46
CA ALA A 116 -8.73 10.38 -6.53
C ALA A 116 -7.27 10.64 -6.85
N ARG A 117 -6.98 10.78 -8.14
CA ARG A 117 -5.67 11.11 -8.69
C ARG A 117 -5.79 12.26 -9.68
N GLN A 118 -4.77 13.10 -9.70
CA GLN A 118 -4.59 14.15 -10.68
C GLN A 118 -3.17 14.08 -11.24
N TYR A 119 -3.06 13.87 -12.54
CA TYR A 119 -1.83 14.04 -13.29
C TYR A 119 -1.60 15.52 -13.58
N LEU A 120 -0.38 15.98 -13.33
CA LEU A 120 0.09 17.32 -13.54
C LEU A 120 1.15 17.30 -14.66
N PRO A 121 0.76 17.60 -15.92
CA PRO A 121 1.64 17.44 -17.08
C PRO A 121 2.92 18.27 -17.00
N GLU A 122 2.83 19.50 -16.47
CA GLU A 122 3.96 20.42 -16.35
C GLU A 122 5.06 19.90 -15.43
N GLN A 123 4.69 19.07 -14.43
CA GLN A 123 5.63 18.49 -13.47
C GLN A 123 5.98 17.03 -13.81
N GLY A 124 5.25 16.37 -14.71
CA GLY A 124 5.38 14.94 -14.99
C GLY A 124 5.08 14.08 -13.75
N ARG A 125 4.05 14.48 -12.98
CA ARG A 125 3.71 13.84 -11.70
C ARG A 125 2.22 13.63 -11.54
N THR A 126 1.86 12.52 -10.92
CA THR A 126 0.51 12.28 -10.40
C THR A 126 0.50 12.56 -8.90
N ILE A 127 -0.50 13.27 -8.42
CA ILE A 127 -0.80 13.41 -6.99
C ILE A 127 -2.13 12.76 -6.71
N GLY A 128 -2.29 12.18 -5.53
CA GLY A 128 -3.53 11.51 -5.19
C GLY A 128 -3.75 11.35 -3.70
N GLY A 129 -4.97 10.96 -3.37
CA GLY A 129 -5.36 10.60 -2.02
C GLY A 129 -6.48 9.57 -2.04
N TYR A 130 -6.59 8.82 -0.96
CA TYR A 130 -7.52 7.71 -0.86
C TYR A 130 -7.93 7.44 0.58
N ILE A 131 -9.07 6.76 0.73
CA ILE A 131 -9.62 6.33 2.01
C ILE A 131 -10.22 4.92 1.85
N TYR A 132 -10.04 4.10 2.87
CA TYR A 132 -10.48 2.72 2.92
C TYR A 132 -11.18 2.42 4.24
N TYR A 133 -12.13 1.49 4.16
CA TYR A 133 -12.63 0.74 5.29
C TYR A 133 -12.03 -0.68 5.23
N ASP A 134 -11.34 -1.06 6.30
CA ASP A 134 -10.60 -2.30 6.41
C ASP A 134 -11.26 -3.20 7.46
N THR A 135 -11.36 -4.49 7.16
CA THR A 135 -11.78 -5.52 8.11
C THR A 135 -10.69 -6.58 8.20
N ARG A 136 -10.50 -7.14 9.39
CA ARG A 136 -9.55 -8.23 9.60
C ARG A 136 -10.05 -9.19 10.67
N ASP A 137 -10.27 -10.43 10.25
CA ASP A 137 -10.39 -11.57 11.14
C ASP A 137 -8.98 -12.09 11.49
N THR A 138 -8.75 -12.33 12.77
CA THR A 138 -7.51 -12.90 13.31
C THR A 138 -7.71 -14.36 13.76
N GLY A 139 -8.92 -14.89 13.61
CA GLY A 139 -9.37 -16.21 14.06
C GLY A 139 -9.85 -16.20 15.52
N ALA A 140 -9.38 -15.23 16.31
CA ALA A 140 -9.77 -15.05 17.71
C ALA A 140 -10.56 -13.75 17.95
N ALA A 141 -10.37 -12.76 17.09
CA ALA A 141 -10.99 -11.44 17.17
C ALA A 141 -11.18 -10.84 15.77
N ASN A 142 -12.16 -9.96 15.64
CA ASN A 142 -12.41 -9.19 14.43
C ASN A 142 -12.14 -7.72 14.69
N PHE A 143 -11.38 -7.09 13.81
CA PHE A 143 -11.03 -5.68 13.92
C PHE A 143 -11.41 -4.93 12.67
N ASP A 144 -11.99 -3.75 12.87
CA ASP A 144 -12.33 -2.80 11.81
C ASP A 144 -11.41 -1.59 11.90
N GLN A 145 -11.14 -0.97 10.76
CA GLN A 145 -10.29 0.20 10.68
C GLN A 145 -10.70 1.11 9.53
N VAL A 146 -10.54 2.41 9.73
CA VAL A 146 -10.51 3.37 8.63
C VAL A 146 -9.05 3.72 8.37
N SER A 147 -8.64 3.64 7.12
CA SER A 147 -7.30 4.00 6.68
C SER A 147 -7.36 4.95 5.50
N GLY A 148 -6.24 5.59 5.21
CA GLY A 148 -6.14 6.46 4.06
C GLY A 148 -4.72 6.94 3.85
N GLY A 149 -4.53 7.71 2.79
CA GLY A 149 -3.20 8.17 2.45
C GLY A 149 -3.20 9.23 1.38
N ILE A 150 -2.01 9.77 1.16
CA ILE A 150 -1.68 10.67 0.07
C ILE A 150 -0.46 10.13 -0.66
N GLU A 151 -0.40 10.39 -1.96
CA GLU A 151 0.70 9.96 -2.80
C GLU A 151 1.12 11.01 -3.80
N THR A 152 2.40 10.97 -4.16
CA THR A 152 2.93 11.64 -5.34
C THR A 152 3.78 10.65 -6.11
N LEU A 153 3.40 10.40 -7.36
CA LEU A 153 3.99 9.41 -8.24
C LEU A 153 4.66 10.12 -9.39
N GLY A 154 5.89 9.73 -9.69
CA GLY A 154 6.66 10.29 -10.78
C GLY A 154 7.32 9.20 -11.61
N ASP A 155 7.89 9.62 -12.74
CA ASP A 155 8.68 8.71 -13.56
C ASP A 155 9.93 8.25 -12.81
N LEU A 156 10.57 9.17 -12.06
CA LEU A 156 11.80 8.87 -11.30
C LEU A 156 11.57 8.64 -9.81
N TRP A 157 10.71 9.44 -9.17
CA TRP A 157 10.55 9.47 -7.71
C TRP A 157 9.10 9.37 -7.28
N ASP A 158 8.86 8.53 -6.29
CA ASP A 158 7.57 8.30 -5.67
C ASP A 158 7.64 8.61 -4.17
N ALA A 159 6.54 9.10 -3.60
CA ALA A 159 6.37 9.17 -2.15
C ALA A 159 4.92 8.90 -1.75
N ARG A 160 4.74 8.25 -0.61
CA ARG A 160 3.45 7.90 -0.02
C ARG A 160 3.47 8.12 1.48
N LEU A 161 2.34 8.55 2.02
CA LEU A 161 2.08 8.62 3.44
C LEU A 161 0.71 8.01 3.70
N ASN A 162 0.64 7.06 4.61
CA ASN A 162 -0.59 6.36 4.97
C ASN A 162 -0.84 6.47 6.47
N TRP A 163 -2.10 6.43 6.86
CA TRP A 163 -2.56 6.43 8.23
C TRP A 163 -3.62 5.35 8.43
N TYR A 164 -3.71 4.86 9.66
CA TYR A 164 -4.50 3.71 10.05
C TYR A 164 -5.16 3.99 11.39
N VAL A 165 -6.49 4.00 11.45
CA VAL A 165 -7.26 4.29 12.66
C VAL A 165 -8.28 3.18 12.91
N PRO A 166 -7.98 2.25 13.82
CA PRO A 166 -8.93 1.24 14.25
C PRO A 166 -10.23 1.86 14.76
N THR A 167 -11.36 1.23 14.44
CA THR A 167 -12.71 1.66 14.83
C THR A 167 -13.43 0.56 15.59
N GLY A 168 -14.45 0.93 16.36
CA GLY A 168 -15.24 -0.03 17.11
C GLY A 168 -14.42 -0.69 18.23
N GLN A 169 -14.41 -2.02 18.25
CA GLN A 169 -13.70 -2.79 19.26
C GLN A 169 -12.22 -2.93 18.87
N THR A 170 -11.34 -2.28 19.64
CA THR A 170 -9.91 -2.18 19.32
C THR A 170 -9.02 -3.10 20.17
N ARG A 171 -9.61 -3.86 21.09
CA ARG A 171 -8.88 -4.75 22.00
C ARG A 171 -9.76 -5.89 22.51
N ASP A 172 -9.33 -7.11 22.23
CA ASP A 172 -10.08 -8.34 22.53
C ASP A 172 -9.29 -9.28 23.40
N GLN A 173 -9.95 -9.84 24.42
CA GLN A 173 -9.35 -10.86 25.26
C GLN A 173 -9.47 -12.22 24.57
N ILE A 174 -8.35 -12.78 24.14
CA ILE A 174 -8.31 -14.03 23.36
C ILE A 174 -7.97 -15.25 24.21
N GLY A 175 -7.61 -15.05 25.48
CA GLY A 175 -7.29 -16.16 26.36
C GLY A 175 -7.02 -15.75 27.80
N THR A 176 -7.07 -16.74 28.68
CA THR A 176 -6.66 -16.60 30.07
C THR A 176 -5.82 -17.79 30.48
N SER A 177 -4.75 -17.56 31.23
CA SER A 177 -3.97 -18.60 31.87
C SER A 177 -3.96 -18.36 33.38
N HIS A 178 -4.14 -19.45 34.12
CA HIS A 178 -4.05 -19.44 35.57
C HIS A 178 -2.87 -20.30 35.98
N ILE A 179 -1.86 -19.69 36.59
CA ILE A 179 -0.73 -20.42 37.16
C ILE A 179 -0.94 -20.46 38.67
N GLY A 180 -1.12 -21.67 39.19
CA GLY A 180 -1.23 -21.89 40.63
C GLY A 180 0.08 -21.53 41.33
N GLY A 181 -0.02 -20.74 42.39
CA GLY A 181 1.14 -20.24 43.13
C GLY A 181 0.72 -19.30 44.26
N GLY A 182 1.42 -19.38 45.40
CA GLY A 182 1.05 -18.66 46.62
C GLY A 182 -0.04 -19.37 47.44
N SER A 183 -0.47 -18.73 48.52
CA SER A 183 -1.51 -19.25 49.42
C SER A 183 -2.88 -19.14 48.77
N TYR A 184 -3.58 -20.26 48.64
CA TYR A 184 -5.01 -20.24 48.31
C TYR A 184 -5.81 -19.90 49.57
N GLN A 185 -6.71 -18.93 49.45
CA GLN A 185 -7.62 -18.51 50.50
C GLN A 185 -9.05 -18.46 49.97
N PHE A 186 -10.00 -18.90 50.78
CA PHE A 186 -11.41 -18.67 50.47
C PHE A 186 -11.80 -17.27 50.96
N ILE A 187 -12.36 -16.45 50.08
CA ILE A 187 -13.03 -15.19 50.44
C ILE A 187 -14.49 -15.35 50.09
N GLY A 188 -15.33 -15.51 51.13
CA GLY A 188 -16.72 -15.96 50.95
C GLY A 188 -16.79 -17.37 50.37
N HIS A 189 -17.52 -17.53 49.27
CA HIS A 189 -17.69 -18.82 48.57
C HIS A 189 -16.72 -19.02 47.38
N TYR A 190 -15.71 -18.17 47.25
CA TYR A 190 -14.77 -18.20 46.13
C TYR A 190 -13.35 -18.51 46.61
N LEU A 191 -12.66 -19.39 45.88
CA LEU A 191 -11.24 -19.71 46.10
C LEU A 191 -10.38 -18.69 45.35
N TYR A 192 -9.60 -17.91 46.10
CA TYR A 192 -8.63 -16.94 45.58
C TYR A 192 -7.21 -17.48 45.80
N GLY A 193 -6.37 -17.43 44.78
CA GLY A 193 -4.96 -17.82 44.85
C GLY A 193 -4.42 -17.97 43.44
N GLY A 194 -3.10 -18.02 43.26
CA GLY A 194 -2.47 -18.07 41.93
C GLY A 194 -2.40 -16.72 41.21
N THR A 195 -1.75 -16.73 40.05
CA THR A 195 -1.66 -15.58 39.14
C THR A 195 -2.56 -15.81 37.93
N LEU A 196 -3.51 -14.89 37.70
CA LEU A 196 -4.35 -14.89 36.50
C LEU A 196 -3.74 -13.96 35.45
N THR A 197 -3.28 -14.54 34.35
CA THR A 197 -2.79 -13.81 33.17
C THR A 197 -3.87 -13.79 32.10
N ARG A 198 -4.10 -12.63 31.48
CA ARG A 198 -5.07 -12.45 30.39
C ARG A 198 -4.33 -12.02 29.13
N TYR A 199 -4.61 -12.68 28.02
CA TYR A 199 -4.02 -12.40 26.73
C TYR A 199 -4.98 -11.59 25.88
N TYR A 200 -4.45 -10.58 25.21
CA TYR A 200 -5.23 -9.67 24.38
C TYR A 200 -4.62 -9.53 23.00
N GLN A 201 -5.46 -9.37 21.99
CA GLN A 201 -5.10 -8.80 20.71
C GLN A 201 -5.60 -7.36 20.65
N ALA A 202 -4.87 -6.49 19.98
CA ALA A 202 -5.23 -5.09 19.86
C ALA A 202 -4.96 -4.59 18.44
N ALA A 203 -5.92 -3.86 17.89
CA ALA A 203 -5.75 -3.14 16.64
C ALA A 203 -4.92 -1.87 16.90
N MET A 204 -3.89 -1.65 16.09
CA MET A 204 -2.95 -0.54 16.30
C MET A 204 -3.32 0.65 15.42
N THR A 205 -3.41 1.84 16.02
CA THR A 205 -3.40 3.11 15.27
C THR A 205 -1.99 3.37 14.79
N GLY A 206 -1.83 3.83 13.55
CA GLY A 206 -0.50 4.14 13.05
C GLY A 206 -0.44 5.03 11.83
N VAL A 207 0.81 5.31 11.46
CA VAL A 207 1.20 6.08 10.28
C VAL A 207 2.46 5.45 9.70
N ASP A 208 2.57 5.45 8.39
CA ASP A 208 3.81 5.12 7.70
C ASP A 208 4.07 6.08 6.55
N MET A 209 5.34 6.24 6.22
CA MET A 209 5.79 7.02 5.08
C MET A 209 6.83 6.22 4.31
N GLU A 210 6.75 6.26 2.99
CA GLU A 210 7.71 5.63 2.08
C GLU A 210 8.05 6.59 0.94
N ALA A 211 9.32 6.66 0.58
CA ALA A 211 9.78 7.30 -0.64
C ALA A 211 10.65 6.34 -1.43
N GLY A 212 10.59 6.40 -2.75
CA GLY A 212 11.35 5.52 -3.60
C GLY A 212 11.72 6.11 -4.93
N ARG A 213 12.68 5.44 -5.57
CA ARG A 213 13.26 5.86 -6.84
C ARG A 213 13.26 4.70 -7.83
N LYS A 214 13.00 5.02 -9.09
CA LYS A 214 13.33 4.17 -10.24
C LYS A 214 14.86 4.02 -10.34
N ILE A 215 15.33 2.78 -10.20
CA ILE A 215 16.74 2.39 -10.23
C ILE A 215 17.14 1.92 -11.63
N TYR A 216 16.25 1.17 -12.27
CA TYR A 216 16.45 0.66 -13.61
C TYR A 216 15.12 0.61 -14.33
N SER A 217 15.13 0.91 -15.62
CA SER A 217 13.95 0.80 -16.47
C SER A 217 14.38 0.39 -17.87
N GLY A 218 13.70 -0.61 -18.41
CA GLY A 218 13.90 -1.14 -19.74
C GLY A 218 12.58 -1.68 -20.28
N THR A 219 12.61 -2.14 -21.53
CA THR A 219 11.39 -2.53 -22.28
C THR A 219 10.59 -3.68 -21.68
N ARG A 220 11.13 -4.41 -20.70
CA ARG A 220 10.51 -5.56 -20.03
C ARG A 220 10.73 -5.56 -18.53
N THR A 221 11.34 -4.51 -17.97
CA THR A 221 11.63 -4.51 -16.55
C THR A 221 11.70 -3.09 -16.02
N ASP A 222 10.93 -2.80 -14.98
CA ASP A 222 11.04 -1.58 -14.18
C ASP A 222 11.39 -1.96 -12.74
N ILE A 223 12.51 -1.46 -12.23
CA ILE A 223 12.97 -1.72 -10.87
C ILE A 223 12.94 -0.43 -10.09
N ARG A 224 12.25 -0.45 -8.96
CA ARG A 224 12.15 0.66 -8.02
C ARG A 224 12.59 0.21 -6.64
N ALA A 225 13.35 1.06 -5.95
CA ALA A 225 13.73 0.86 -4.57
C ALA A 225 13.09 1.92 -3.69
N PHE A 226 12.61 1.51 -2.52
CA PHE A 226 11.87 2.32 -1.59
C PHE A 226 12.45 2.19 -0.18
N ALA A 227 12.39 3.27 0.58
CA ALA A 227 12.75 3.31 1.99
C ALA A 227 11.77 4.21 2.75
N GLY A 228 11.55 3.90 4.02
CA GLY A 228 10.53 4.54 4.82
C GLY A 228 10.60 4.23 6.29
N TRP A 229 9.65 4.77 7.03
CA TRP A 229 9.47 4.55 8.46
C TRP A 229 8.00 4.36 8.79
N TYR A 230 7.74 3.80 9.96
CA TYR A 230 6.39 3.62 10.47
C TYR A 230 6.34 3.80 11.98
N HIS A 231 5.15 4.13 12.46
CA HIS A 231 4.82 4.18 13.87
C HIS A 231 3.42 3.62 14.12
N PHE A 232 3.33 2.60 14.98
CA PHE A 232 2.08 1.99 15.42
C PHE A 232 1.97 1.94 16.94
N GLN A 233 0.78 2.16 17.46
CA GLN A 233 0.49 2.10 18.89
C GLN A 233 -0.90 1.52 19.17
N ALA A 234 -1.05 0.83 20.29
CA ALA A 234 -2.33 0.36 20.82
C ALA A 234 -2.33 0.37 22.35
N THR A 235 -3.50 0.53 22.94
CA THR A 235 -3.66 0.51 24.40
C THR A 235 -3.25 -0.84 24.98
N GLY A 236 -2.27 -0.83 25.88
CA GLY A 236 -1.76 -2.04 26.54
C GLY A 236 -0.80 -2.87 25.67
N SER A 237 -0.31 -2.31 24.56
CA SER A 237 0.74 -2.90 23.72
C SER A 237 1.95 -1.96 23.64
N PRO A 238 3.18 -2.49 23.46
CA PRO A 238 4.34 -1.67 23.13
C PRO A 238 4.13 -0.90 21.83
N GLN A 239 4.72 0.31 21.75
CA GLN A 239 4.73 1.09 20.51
C GLN A 239 5.77 0.51 19.56
N ALA A 240 5.40 0.34 18.29
CA ALA A 240 6.29 -0.13 17.23
C ALA A 240 6.74 1.08 16.40
N TRP A 241 8.00 1.48 16.58
CA TRP A 241 8.67 2.46 15.74
C TRP A 241 9.76 1.76 14.95
N GLY A 242 9.70 1.85 13.63
CA GLY A 242 10.62 1.10 12.78
C GLY A 242 10.88 1.74 11.43
N TRP A 243 11.75 1.08 10.69
CA TRP A 243 12.06 1.43 9.31
C TRP A 243 11.68 0.27 8.40
N LYS A 244 11.39 0.59 7.14
CA LYS A 244 11.08 -0.37 6.10
C LYS A 244 11.82 -0.02 4.82
N SER A 245 12.22 -1.04 4.08
CA SER A 245 12.81 -0.91 2.75
C SER A 245 12.19 -1.95 1.83
N ARG A 246 12.00 -1.61 0.56
CA ARG A 246 11.39 -2.51 -0.42
C ARG A 246 12.03 -2.32 -1.79
N VAL A 247 12.21 -3.42 -2.51
CA VAL A 247 12.52 -3.42 -3.94
C VAL A 247 11.33 -4.01 -4.68
N GLU A 248 10.84 -3.28 -5.66
CA GLU A 248 9.79 -3.70 -6.59
C GLU A 248 10.42 -3.92 -7.96
N SER A 249 10.12 -5.04 -8.59
CA SER A 249 10.48 -5.34 -9.97
C SER A 249 9.23 -5.69 -10.74
N ARG A 250 8.82 -4.84 -11.68
CA ARG A 250 7.78 -5.17 -12.67
C ARG A 250 8.46 -5.81 -13.85
N ILE A 251 8.20 -7.08 -14.10
CA ILE A 251 8.79 -7.83 -15.22
C ILE A 251 7.88 -7.74 -16.46
N SER A 252 6.64 -7.31 -16.25
CA SER A 252 5.68 -7.00 -17.31
C SER A 252 4.64 -6.05 -16.72
N ASP A 253 3.70 -5.58 -17.54
CA ASP A 253 2.52 -4.83 -17.07
C ASP A 253 1.52 -5.71 -16.30
N VAL A 254 1.77 -7.03 -16.26
CA VAL A 254 0.92 -8.04 -15.65
C VAL A 254 1.58 -8.63 -14.42
N VAL A 255 2.91 -8.72 -14.37
CA VAL A 255 3.64 -9.44 -13.31
C VAL A 255 4.57 -8.51 -12.56
N SER A 256 4.42 -8.48 -11.24
CA SER A 256 5.29 -7.76 -10.33
C SER A 256 5.87 -8.67 -9.25
N LEU A 257 7.11 -8.39 -8.88
CA LEU A 257 7.81 -9.01 -7.76
C LEU A 257 8.15 -7.93 -6.74
N ASN A 258 8.03 -8.25 -5.45
CA ASN A 258 8.38 -7.37 -4.36
C ASN A 258 9.21 -8.13 -3.33
N LEU A 259 10.26 -7.48 -2.81
CA LEU A 259 11.01 -7.93 -1.65
C LEU A 259 11.07 -6.78 -0.66
N SER A 260 10.60 -7.00 0.57
CA SER A 260 10.67 -6.02 1.64
C SER A 260 11.38 -6.56 2.87
N VAL A 261 12.07 -5.66 3.55
CA VAL A 261 12.70 -5.88 4.85
C VAL A 261 12.32 -4.72 5.75
N GLN A 262 11.98 -5.03 6.98
CA GLN A 262 11.66 -4.03 7.99
C GLN A 262 12.13 -4.50 9.36
N ASN A 263 12.31 -3.56 10.27
CA ASN A 263 12.75 -3.85 11.62
C ASN A 263 12.21 -2.82 12.61
N ASP A 264 11.73 -3.35 13.73
CA ASP A 264 11.42 -2.61 14.95
C ASP A 264 11.65 -3.48 16.20
N ARG A 265 11.37 -2.93 17.38
CA ARG A 265 11.61 -3.59 18.68
C ARG A 265 10.47 -4.49 19.16
N VAL A 266 9.34 -4.51 18.45
CA VAL A 266 8.11 -5.22 18.80
C VAL A 266 7.93 -6.45 17.91
N PHE A 267 8.16 -6.31 16.61
CA PHE A 267 8.01 -7.35 15.60
C PHE A 267 9.35 -7.90 15.08
N ASP A 268 10.47 -7.43 15.63
CA ASP A 268 11.83 -7.79 15.20
C ASP A 268 12.07 -7.54 13.69
N THR A 269 13.09 -8.18 13.12
CA THR A 269 13.34 -8.12 11.68
C THR A 269 12.42 -9.08 10.96
N THR A 270 11.62 -8.57 10.03
CA THR A 270 10.79 -9.40 9.15
C THR A 270 11.19 -9.21 7.69
N VAL A 271 11.06 -10.28 6.92
CA VAL A 271 11.35 -10.30 5.48
C VAL A 271 10.14 -10.87 4.77
N ASN A 272 9.69 -10.16 3.73
CA ASN A 272 8.54 -10.56 2.95
C ASN A 272 8.88 -10.53 1.46
N PHE A 273 8.47 -11.57 0.74
CA PHE A 273 8.56 -11.64 -0.71
C PHE A 273 7.15 -11.76 -1.29
N ALA A 274 6.85 -11.06 -2.36
CA ALA A 274 5.55 -11.13 -2.99
C ALA A 274 5.60 -11.23 -4.51
N VAL A 275 4.64 -11.97 -5.06
CA VAL A 275 4.37 -12.06 -6.49
C VAL A 275 2.95 -11.56 -6.73
N GLY A 276 2.80 -10.59 -7.62
CA GLY A 276 1.51 -10.06 -8.07
C GLY A 276 1.30 -10.35 -9.55
N ILE A 277 0.08 -10.76 -9.90
CA ILE A 277 -0.40 -10.93 -11.27
C ILE A 277 -1.64 -10.04 -11.42
N GLN A 278 -1.70 -9.26 -12.49
CA GLN A 278 -2.76 -8.27 -12.71
C GLN A 278 -3.28 -8.31 -14.14
N TRP A 279 -4.61 -8.42 -14.29
CA TRP A 279 -5.28 -8.60 -15.57
C TRP A 279 -6.59 -7.78 -15.67
N PRO A 280 -6.89 -7.18 -16.83
CA PRO A 280 -5.96 -6.94 -17.93
C PRO A 280 -4.72 -6.15 -17.48
N SER A 281 -3.73 -6.04 -18.37
CA SER A 281 -2.58 -5.15 -18.15
C SER A 281 -3.05 -3.77 -17.64
N ILE A 282 -2.34 -3.19 -16.66
CA ILE A 282 -2.62 -1.83 -16.14
C ILE A 282 -2.70 -0.80 -17.27
N THR A 283 -1.85 -0.94 -18.28
CA THR A 283 -1.78 -0.03 -19.44
C THR A 283 -2.76 -0.40 -20.55
N GLY A 284 -3.48 -1.52 -20.39
CA GLY A 284 -4.35 -2.13 -21.38
C GLY A 284 -3.61 -2.86 -22.51
N LEU A 285 -2.27 -2.98 -22.47
CA LEU A 285 -1.49 -3.61 -23.54
C LEU A 285 -1.73 -5.13 -23.59
N ARG A 286 -2.10 -5.64 -24.78
CA ARG A 286 -2.41 -7.05 -25.02
C ARG A 286 -1.24 -7.99 -24.72
N ASP A 287 -0.03 -7.54 -25.04
CA ASP A 287 1.17 -8.38 -24.93
C ASP A 287 1.93 -8.19 -23.59
N GLY A 288 1.43 -7.30 -22.71
CA GLY A 288 1.94 -7.09 -21.36
C GLY A 288 3.41 -6.68 -21.25
N PHE A 289 4.17 -6.51 -22.35
CA PHE A 289 5.61 -6.40 -22.25
C PHE A 289 6.10 -5.12 -21.58
N LYS A 290 5.28 -4.06 -21.43
CA LYS A 290 5.84 -2.73 -21.23
C LYS A 290 6.54 -2.47 -19.90
N ALA A 291 6.15 -2.90 -18.72
CA ALA A 291 6.82 -2.67 -17.42
C ALA A 291 7.06 -1.19 -16.98
N ASP A 292 7.62 -0.32 -17.82
CA ASP A 292 7.76 1.12 -17.54
C ASP A 292 6.41 1.83 -17.72
N ILE A 293 5.74 2.06 -16.59
CA ILE A 293 4.49 2.79 -16.53
C ILE A 293 4.80 4.27 -16.22
N PRO A 294 4.39 5.22 -17.07
CA PRO A 294 4.59 6.64 -16.80
C PRO A 294 3.75 7.10 -15.62
N ALA A 295 4.14 8.19 -14.96
CA ALA A 295 3.46 8.73 -13.78
C ALA A 295 1.94 8.88 -13.97
N ARG A 296 1.50 9.26 -15.17
CA ARG A 296 0.08 9.41 -15.54
C ARG A 296 -0.74 8.13 -15.40
N ASP A 297 -0.13 6.98 -15.68
CA ASP A 297 -0.81 5.68 -15.75
C ASP A 297 -0.57 4.83 -14.48
N ARG A 298 0.03 5.43 -13.44
CA ARG A 298 0.37 4.76 -12.17
C ARG A 298 -0.62 5.03 -11.05
#